data_AF-A0A5S9P9M7-F1
#
_entry.id   AF-A0A5S9P9M7-F1
#
_cell.length_a   1.000
_cell.length_b   1.000
_cell.length_c   1.000
_cell.angle_alpha   90.00
_cell.angle_beta   90.00
_cell.angle_gamma   90.00
#
_symmetry.space_group_name_H-M   'P 1'
#
loop_
_entity.id
_entity.type
_entity.pdbx_description
1 polymer ?
#
loop_
_entity_poly.entity_id
_entity_poly.type
_entity_poly.pdbx_seq_one_letter_code
_entity_poly.pdbx_strand_id
1 'polypeptide(L)'
;MTATGIYLDAELNTTGRAYWAMSRMVNHGWSVLSFGLDCGGWLRLRTPAGVELPVAADPIDHTPSSQQRIQGQPSVPLLPLHACRLLHQCAHERAVAHRGDDAARTIAAMLRLGMPAGRAHSDDARCPWYLPHHGAAQPPESVRRAYWAATTLTDDYGWRITGVDARGFTAVGPYDEEEVRYRSATAADCTTSGRLTRLLAAVATDGCTADLERLILEHQHVRRNMAVARS
;
A
#
# COMPACT_ATOMS: atom_id res chain seq x y z
N MET A 1 -10.84 -3.15 25.39
CA MET A 1 -11.66 -2.68 24.24
C MET A 1 -11.02 -3.26 23.01
N THR A 2 -11.55 -4.39 22.53
CA THR A 2 -10.90 -5.29 21.59
C THR A 2 -10.99 -4.76 20.15
N ALA A 3 -9.86 -4.80 19.42
CA ALA A 3 -9.72 -4.44 18.01
C ALA A 3 -10.45 -5.41 17.04
N THR A 4 -11.55 -6.02 17.49
CA THR A 4 -12.30 -7.06 16.79
C THR A 4 -13.25 -6.54 15.70
N GLY A 5 -13.36 -5.23 15.51
CA GLY A 5 -14.25 -4.63 14.48
C GLY A 5 -13.63 -4.48 13.09
N ILE A 6 -12.32 -4.70 12.93
CA ILE A 6 -11.59 -4.50 11.66
C ILE A 6 -11.53 -5.80 10.84
N TYR A 7 -11.62 -6.95 11.52
CA TYR A 7 -11.46 -8.29 10.95
C TYR A 7 -12.67 -9.15 11.30
N LEU A 8 -13.77 -9.00 10.58
CA LEU A 8 -14.85 -10.00 10.56
C LEU A 8 -14.68 -10.86 9.31
N ASP A 9 -13.73 -11.80 9.31
CA ASP A 9 -13.55 -12.92 8.33
C ASP A 9 -13.65 -12.62 6.81
N ALA A 10 -13.72 -11.35 6.42
CA ALA A 10 -14.00 -10.81 5.10
C ALA A 10 -13.01 -9.69 4.80
N GLU A 11 -12.85 -9.33 3.53
CA GLU A 11 -11.91 -8.29 3.09
C GLU A 11 -12.02 -6.99 3.90
N LEU A 12 -10.94 -6.20 3.92
CA LEU A 12 -10.88 -4.93 4.64
C LEU A 12 -12.11 -4.05 4.35
N ASN A 13 -12.81 -3.61 5.40
CA ASN A 13 -13.85 -2.59 5.28
C ASN A 13 -13.24 -1.23 4.86
N THR A 14 -14.09 -0.23 4.57
CA THR A 14 -13.66 1.09 4.08
C THR A 14 -12.61 1.75 4.99
N THR A 15 -12.79 1.68 6.32
CA THR A 15 -11.82 2.17 7.31
C THR A 15 -10.48 1.44 7.21
N GLY A 16 -10.51 0.10 7.11
CA GLY A 16 -9.34 -0.74 6.93
C GLY A 16 -8.60 -0.46 5.62
N ARG A 17 -9.35 -0.22 4.52
CA ARG A 17 -8.78 0.16 3.22
C ARG A 17 -8.11 1.54 3.28
N ALA A 18 -8.75 2.51 3.94
CA ALA A 18 -8.19 3.86 4.11
C ALA A 18 -6.88 3.78 4.90
N TYR A 19 -6.89 3.03 6.00
CA TYR A 19 -5.69 2.76 6.79
C TYR A 19 -4.61 2.07 5.96
N TRP A 20 -4.96 1.04 5.19
CA TRP A 20 -4.03 0.32 4.33
C TRP A 20 -3.32 1.28 3.36
N ALA A 21 -4.07 2.11 2.64
CA ALA A 21 -3.51 3.07 1.69
C ALA A 21 -2.58 4.09 2.38
N MET A 22 -2.94 4.56 3.56
CA MET A 22 -2.13 5.48 4.36
C MET A 22 -0.86 4.82 4.89
N SER A 23 -0.95 3.58 5.38
CA SER A 23 0.20 2.82 5.86
C SER A 23 1.23 2.58 4.74
N ARG A 24 0.77 2.34 3.50
CA ARG A 24 1.66 2.18 2.33
C ARG A 24 2.48 3.44 2.07
N MET A 25 1.86 4.62 2.17
CA MET A 25 2.60 5.88 2.03
C MET A 25 3.65 6.04 3.14
N VAL A 26 3.28 5.73 4.38
CA VAL A 26 4.20 5.80 5.53
C VAL A 26 5.37 4.84 5.39
N ASN A 27 5.13 3.61 4.94
CA ASN A 27 6.18 2.63 4.70
C ASN A 27 7.15 3.07 3.60
N HIS A 28 6.70 3.93 2.70
CA HIS A 28 7.51 4.56 1.65
C HIS A 28 8.14 5.89 2.09
N GLY A 29 8.24 6.16 3.39
CA GLY A 29 8.94 7.32 3.93
C GLY A 29 8.13 8.61 3.92
N TRP A 30 6.84 8.56 3.57
CA TRP A 30 5.96 9.72 3.70
C TRP A 30 5.53 9.89 5.15
N SER A 31 5.17 11.10 5.53
CA SER A 31 4.52 11.37 6.82
C SER A 31 3.08 11.80 6.60
N VAL A 32 2.15 11.19 7.34
CA VAL A 32 0.78 11.70 7.45
C VAL A 32 0.78 12.76 8.54
N LEU A 33 0.65 14.03 8.17
CA LEU A 33 0.68 15.16 9.12
C LEU A 33 -0.68 15.33 9.81
N SER A 34 -1.75 15.24 9.02
CA SER A 34 -3.14 15.32 9.48
C SER A 34 -4.07 14.82 8.40
N PHE A 35 -5.29 14.42 8.76
CA PHE A 35 -6.33 14.01 7.83
C PHE A 35 -7.69 14.22 8.46
N GLY A 36 -8.74 14.26 7.66
CA GLY A 36 -10.10 14.46 8.14
C GLY A 36 -11.14 13.82 7.23
N LEU A 37 -12.33 13.63 7.80
CA LEU A 37 -13.53 13.10 7.11
C LEU A 37 -14.47 14.23 6.67
N ASP A 38 -14.26 15.43 7.21
CA ASP A 38 -14.96 16.65 6.82
C ASP A 38 -14.59 17.08 5.39
N CYS A 39 -15.41 17.94 4.81
CA CYS A 39 -15.18 18.51 3.47
C CYS A 39 -14.91 17.46 2.37
N GLY A 40 -15.52 16.28 2.49
CA GLY A 40 -15.39 15.23 1.51
C GLY A 40 -14.13 14.36 1.65
N GLY A 41 -13.41 14.40 2.78
CA GLY A 41 -12.24 13.56 3.02
C GLY A 41 -10.95 14.16 2.46
N TRP A 42 -9.95 14.34 3.34
CA TRP A 42 -8.69 15.01 2.99
C TRP A 42 -7.50 14.46 3.77
N LEU A 43 -6.30 14.65 3.22
CA LEU A 43 -5.01 14.32 3.82
C LEU A 43 -4.03 15.49 3.66
N ARG A 44 -3.17 15.70 4.66
CA ARG A 44 -1.94 16.46 4.54
C ARG A 44 -0.77 15.52 4.71
N LEU A 45 0.05 15.42 3.68
CA LEU A 45 1.18 14.51 3.61
C LEU A 45 2.48 15.31 3.55
N ARG A 46 3.58 14.72 3.99
CA ARG A 46 4.94 15.17 3.68
C ARG A 46 5.66 14.06 2.93
N THR A 47 6.18 14.38 1.75
CA THR A 47 6.99 13.46 0.95
C THR A 47 8.33 13.17 1.64
N PRO A 48 9.07 12.11 1.25
CA PRO A 48 10.41 11.84 1.76
C PRO A 48 11.39 12.99 1.49
N ALA A 49 11.15 13.78 0.44
CA ALA A 49 11.93 14.97 0.11
C ALA A 49 11.56 16.21 0.94
N GLY A 50 10.63 16.09 1.90
CA GLY A 50 10.19 17.19 2.78
C GLY A 50 9.07 18.07 2.21
N VAL A 51 8.63 17.85 0.97
CA VAL A 51 7.54 18.62 0.35
C VAL A 51 6.20 18.27 1.00
N GLU A 52 5.45 19.27 1.46
CA GLU A 52 4.09 19.09 1.95
C GLU A 52 3.07 19.07 0.81
N LEU A 53 2.13 18.13 0.87
CA LEU A 53 1.09 17.90 -0.13
C LEU A 53 -0.28 17.85 0.55
N PRO A 54 -1.12 18.91 0.43
CA PRO A 54 -2.54 18.79 0.75
C PRO A 54 -3.22 17.96 -0.33
N VAL A 55 -4.12 17.05 0.02
CA VAL A 55 -4.87 16.18 -0.91
C VAL A 55 -6.31 16.08 -0.40
N ALA A 56 -7.28 16.08 -1.29
CA ALA A 56 -8.71 15.97 -0.99
C ALA A 56 -9.39 15.10 -2.06
N ALA A 57 -10.50 14.45 -1.70
CA ALA A 57 -11.19 13.52 -2.59
C ALA A 57 -11.87 14.24 -3.76
N ASP A 58 -12.47 15.40 -3.47
CA ASP A 58 -13.02 16.35 -4.43
C ASP A 58 -12.08 17.56 -4.53
N PRO A 59 -11.63 17.92 -5.75
CA PRO A 59 -10.78 19.07 -5.90
C PRO A 59 -11.57 20.36 -5.74
N ILE A 60 -11.53 20.98 -4.56
CA ILE A 60 -11.79 22.42 -4.43
C ILE A 60 -10.55 23.12 -4.96
N ASP A 61 -10.51 23.42 -6.27
CA ASP A 61 -9.63 24.27 -7.09
C ASP A 61 -8.10 24.34 -6.84
N HIS A 62 -7.57 23.74 -5.79
CA HIS A 62 -6.18 23.85 -5.33
C HIS A 62 -5.61 22.54 -4.80
N THR A 63 -6.37 21.45 -4.92
CA THR A 63 -5.88 20.10 -4.62
C THR A 63 -4.97 19.67 -5.77
N PRO A 64 -3.79 19.10 -5.50
CA PRO A 64 -2.88 18.62 -6.53
C PRO A 64 -3.48 17.38 -7.20
N SER A 65 -4.41 17.65 -8.12
CA SER A 65 -4.67 16.88 -9.34
C SER A 65 -3.47 16.94 -10.29
N SER A 66 -2.37 17.54 -9.84
CA SER A 66 -1.24 18.06 -10.61
C SER A 66 0.07 17.34 -10.28
N GLN A 67 0.06 16.00 -10.24
CA GLN A 67 1.09 15.35 -11.04
C GLN A 67 0.57 15.47 -12.48
N GLN A 68 1.14 16.44 -13.20
CA GLN A 68 0.78 16.81 -14.57
C GLN A 68 0.35 15.57 -15.37
N ARG A 69 -0.92 15.53 -15.80
CA ARG A 69 -1.30 14.62 -16.88
C ARG A 69 -0.42 14.98 -18.07
N ILE A 70 0.59 14.17 -18.34
CA ILE A 70 1.29 14.22 -19.62
C ILE A 70 0.25 13.75 -20.65
N GLN A 71 -0.13 14.64 -21.58
CA GLN A 71 -1.06 14.29 -22.65
C GLN A 71 -0.60 13.00 -23.33
N GLY A 72 -1.49 12.01 -23.40
CA GLY A 72 -1.24 10.72 -24.06
C GLY A 72 -0.79 9.57 -23.14
N GLN A 73 -0.54 9.79 -21.84
CA GLN A 73 -0.29 8.69 -20.91
C GLN A 73 -1.50 8.38 -20.01
N PRO A 74 -1.83 7.08 -19.79
CA PRO A 74 -2.86 6.71 -18.83
C PRO A 74 -2.47 7.21 -17.43
N SER A 75 -3.41 7.85 -16.73
CA SER A 75 -3.16 8.36 -15.38
C SER A 75 -2.85 7.21 -14.43
N VAL A 76 -1.62 7.17 -13.89
CA VAL A 76 -1.23 6.17 -12.90
C VAL A 76 -2.04 6.40 -11.62
N PRO A 77 -2.69 5.36 -11.04
CA PRO A 77 -3.52 5.56 -9.87
C PRO A 77 -2.68 5.97 -8.65
N LEU A 78 -3.11 7.04 -7.97
CA LEU A 78 -2.41 7.64 -6.85
C LEU A 78 -3.01 7.19 -5.52
N LEU A 79 -2.20 6.54 -4.67
CA LEU A 79 -2.57 6.14 -3.31
C LEU A 79 -3.09 7.32 -2.44
N PRO A 80 -2.48 8.52 -2.46
CA PRO A 80 -3.00 9.66 -1.69
C PRO A 80 -4.45 10.03 -2.02
N LEU A 81 -4.78 10.07 -3.31
CA LEU A 81 -6.13 10.42 -3.78
C LEU A 81 -7.13 9.30 -3.45
N HIS A 82 -6.70 8.05 -3.60
CA HIS A 82 -7.52 6.91 -3.21
C HIS A 82 -7.82 6.90 -1.70
N ALA A 83 -6.83 7.20 -0.85
CA ALA A 83 -7.03 7.35 0.59
C ALA A 83 -8.06 8.45 0.90
N CYS A 84 -8.00 9.60 0.23
CA CYS A 84 -9.00 10.66 0.41
C CYS A 84 -10.43 10.18 0.06
N ARG A 85 -10.58 9.45 -1.07
CA ARG A 85 -11.88 8.90 -1.48
C ARG A 85 -12.42 7.87 -0.48
N LEU A 86 -11.54 7.07 0.13
CA LEU A 86 -11.96 6.14 1.17
C LEU A 86 -12.36 6.87 2.45
N LEU A 87 -11.65 7.94 2.84
CA LEU A 87 -12.05 8.80 3.95
C LEU A 87 -13.42 9.47 3.68
N HIS A 88 -13.66 9.92 2.44
CA HIS A 88 -14.98 10.40 2.01
C HIS A 88 -16.06 9.36 2.25
N GLN A 89 -15.80 8.14 1.82
CA GLN A 89 -16.74 7.03 1.94
C GLN A 89 -16.99 6.68 3.42
N CYS A 90 -15.97 6.67 4.27
CA CYS A 90 -16.15 6.54 5.72
C CYS A 90 -17.08 7.62 6.30
N ALA A 91 -16.96 8.86 5.83
CA ALA A 91 -17.83 9.96 6.27
C ALA A 91 -19.30 9.71 5.86
N HIS A 92 -19.52 9.24 4.64
CA HIS A 92 -20.84 8.91 4.12
C HIS A 92 -21.48 7.74 4.88
N GLU A 93 -20.73 6.65 5.09
CA GLU A 93 -21.19 5.48 5.84
C GLU A 93 -21.59 5.85 7.28
N ARG A 94 -20.83 6.73 7.95
CA ARG A 94 -21.17 7.25 9.29
C ARG A 94 -22.50 8.01 9.30
N ALA A 95 -22.74 8.88 8.31
CA ALA A 95 -23.98 9.65 8.22
C ALA A 95 -25.20 8.73 8.09
N VAL A 96 -25.08 7.68 7.26
CA VAL A 96 -26.15 6.72 7.00
C VAL A 96 -26.39 5.76 8.18
N ALA A 97 -25.33 5.26 8.81
CA ALA A 97 -25.44 4.21 9.81
C ALA A 97 -25.89 4.70 11.20
N HIS A 98 -25.85 6.01 11.47
CA HIS A 98 -26.09 6.61 12.81
C HIS A 98 -25.27 5.97 13.95
N ARG A 99 -24.21 5.21 13.62
CA ARG A 99 -23.29 4.58 14.56
C ARG A 99 -22.09 5.49 14.75
N GLY A 100 -21.66 5.64 16.00
CA GLY A 100 -20.53 6.45 16.41
C GLY A 100 -19.16 5.82 16.12
N ASP A 101 -19.01 5.07 15.02
CA ASP A 101 -17.70 4.54 14.67
C ASP A 101 -16.84 5.70 14.17
N ASP A 102 -15.79 6.01 14.93
CA ASP A 102 -14.92 7.13 14.64
C ASP A 102 -13.74 6.64 13.82
N ALA A 103 -14.02 6.34 12.56
CA ALA A 103 -13.04 5.87 11.58
C ALA A 103 -11.77 6.73 11.61
N ALA A 104 -11.90 8.06 11.79
CA ALA A 104 -10.75 8.95 11.90
C ALA A 104 -9.90 8.65 13.14
N ARG A 105 -10.52 8.54 14.32
CA ARG A 105 -9.79 8.16 15.55
C ARG A 105 -9.15 6.77 15.42
N THR A 106 -9.85 5.81 14.83
CA THR A 106 -9.34 4.44 14.63
C THR A 106 -8.12 4.45 13.71
N ILE A 107 -8.21 5.11 12.55
CA ILE A 107 -7.07 5.27 11.61
C ILE A 107 -5.91 6.00 12.28
N ALA A 108 -6.18 7.09 13.00
CA ALA A 108 -5.14 7.87 13.69
C ALA A 108 -4.43 7.03 14.76
N ALA A 109 -5.17 6.23 15.53
CA ALA A 109 -4.62 5.33 16.51
C ALA A 109 -3.74 4.26 15.86
N MET A 110 -4.19 3.62 14.78
CA MET A 110 -3.42 2.59 14.07
C MET A 110 -2.14 3.16 13.44
N LEU A 111 -2.22 4.34 12.81
CA LEU A 111 -1.04 5.03 12.24
C LEU A 111 -0.03 5.38 13.33
N ARG A 112 -0.48 5.90 14.47
CA ARG A 112 0.37 6.22 15.61
C ARG A 112 1.05 4.98 16.20
N LEU A 113 0.34 3.86 16.26
CA LEU A 113 0.85 2.59 16.77
C LEU A 113 1.69 1.82 15.75
N GLY A 114 1.70 2.24 14.47
CA GLY A 114 2.43 1.55 13.42
C GLY A 114 1.93 0.13 13.17
N MET A 115 0.62 -0.11 13.30
CA MET A 115 0.05 -1.46 13.19
C MET A 115 0.26 -2.04 11.77
N PRO A 116 0.55 -3.34 11.60
CA PRO A 116 0.54 -3.94 10.27
C PRO A 116 -0.87 -3.84 9.68
N ALA A 117 -0.99 -3.33 8.45
CA ALA A 117 -2.30 -3.23 7.77
C ALA A 117 -2.75 -4.59 7.22
N GLY A 118 -1.78 -5.48 6.96
CA GLY A 118 -2.00 -6.79 6.38
C GLY A 118 -2.45 -6.71 4.91
N ARG A 119 -3.11 -7.78 4.48
CA ARG A 119 -3.52 -7.98 3.09
C ARG A 119 -4.48 -6.88 2.63
N ALA A 120 -4.16 -6.29 1.48
CA ALA A 120 -5.03 -5.34 0.77
C ALA A 120 -6.37 -5.97 0.35
N HIS A 121 -7.43 -5.15 0.31
CA HIS A 121 -8.71 -5.50 -0.31
C HIS A 121 -8.51 -5.91 -1.78
N SER A 122 -9.34 -6.83 -2.31
CA SER A 122 -9.18 -7.38 -3.66
C SER A 122 -9.03 -6.32 -4.76
N ASP A 123 -9.89 -5.30 -4.73
CA ASP A 123 -9.85 -4.16 -5.65
C ASP A 123 -8.51 -3.41 -5.59
N ASP A 124 -8.10 -3.03 -4.37
CA ASP A 124 -6.88 -2.25 -4.17
C ASP A 124 -5.64 -3.05 -4.55
N ALA A 125 -5.68 -4.36 -4.32
CA ALA A 125 -4.59 -5.27 -4.62
C ALA A 125 -4.43 -5.54 -6.13
N ARG A 126 -5.41 -5.18 -6.97
CA ARG A 126 -5.33 -5.28 -8.45
C ARG A 126 -4.79 -4.01 -9.10
N CYS A 127 -4.87 -2.87 -8.40
CA CYS A 127 -4.47 -1.59 -8.95
C CYS A 127 -2.95 -1.46 -9.07
N PRO A 128 -2.41 -1.00 -10.23
CA PRO A 128 -0.98 -0.78 -10.41
C PRO A 128 -0.57 0.59 -9.83
N TRP A 129 -0.71 0.74 -8.51
CA TRP A 129 -0.48 2.01 -7.80
C TRP A 129 0.90 2.60 -8.09
N TYR A 130 0.93 3.92 -8.19
CA TYR A 130 2.14 4.73 -8.33
C TYR A 130 3.17 4.40 -7.23
N LEU A 131 4.43 4.23 -7.61
CA LEU A 131 5.56 4.07 -6.70
C LEU A 131 6.17 5.44 -6.36
N PRO A 132 6.12 5.89 -5.09
CA PRO A 132 6.54 7.23 -4.71
C PRO A 132 7.97 7.64 -5.09
N HIS A 133 8.91 6.69 -5.13
CA HIS A 133 10.32 6.97 -5.37
C HIS A 133 10.70 7.07 -6.86
N HIS A 134 9.79 6.76 -7.78
CA HIS A 134 10.10 6.62 -9.22
C HIS A 134 9.75 7.85 -10.07
N GLY A 135 9.18 8.90 -9.48
CA GLY A 135 8.89 10.13 -10.22
C GLY A 135 7.96 9.88 -11.41
N ALA A 136 8.18 10.56 -12.53
CA ALA A 136 7.33 10.44 -13.72
C ALA A 136 7.52 9.10 -14.48
N ALA A 137 8.71 8.51 -14.42
CA ALA A 137 9.02 7.26 -15.11
C ALA A 137 8.66 6.05 -14.23
N GLN A 138 7.38 5.69 -14.25
CA GLN A 138 6.88 4.57 -13.46
C GLN A 138 7.23 3.22 -14.09
N PRO A 139 7.62 2.19 -13.31
CA PRO A 139 7.82 0.83 -13.82
C PRO A 139 6.55 0.25 -14.44
N PRO A 140 6.60 -0.79 -15.29
CA PRO A 140 5.42 -1.42 -15.86
C PRO A 140 4.37 -1.85 -14.83
N GLU A 141 3.11 -1.94 -15.24
CA GLU A 141 2.01 -2.27 -14.32
C GLU A 141 2.20 -3.59 -13.58
N SER A 142 2.74 -4.61 -14.26
CA SER A 142 3.05 -5.92 -13.71
C SER A 142 4.03 -5.82 -12.53
N VAL A 143 5.12 -5.04 -12.71
CA VAL A 143 6.11 -4.74 -11.67
C VAL A 143 5.45 -4.02 -10.50
N ARG A 144 4.67 -2.96 -10.75
CA ARG A 144 4.03 -2.18 -9.67
C ARG A 144 3.08 -3.05 -8.83
N ARG A 145 2.25 -3.88 -9.47
CA ARG A 145 1.34 -4.79 -8.76
C ARG A 145 2.12 -5.81 -7.92
N ALA A 146 3.14 -6.44 -8.50
CA ALA A 146 3.98 -7.42 -7.79
C ALA A 146 4.72 -6.78 -6.62
N TYR A 147 5.25 -5.57 -6.82
CA TYR A 147 5.94 -4.79 -5.80
C TYR A 147 5.04 -4.51 -4.58
N TRP A 148 3.79 -4.10 -4.78
CA TRP A 148 2.87 -3.86 -3.65
C TRP A 148 2.48 -5.14 -2.89
N ALA A 149 2.41 -6.29 -3.58
CA ALA A 149 2.25 -7.58 -2.92
C ALA A 149 3.49 -7.94 -2.10
N ALA A 150 4.69 -7.76 -2.66
CA ALA A 150 5.96 -8.01 -1.98
C ALA A 150 6.13 -7.13 -0.74
N THR A 151 5.89 -5.82 -0.84
CA THR A 151 5.99 -4.90 0.30
C THR A 151 4.97 -5.17 1.40
N THR A 152 3.82 -5.76 1.07
CA THR A 152 2.88 -6.25 2.09
C THR A 152 3.49 -7.42 2.88
N LEU A 153 4.17 -8.38 2.21
CA LEU A 153 4.88 -9.46 2.91
C LEU A 153 5.98 -8.90 3.82
N THR A 154 6.75 -7.93 3.35
CA THR A 154 7.88 -7.39 4.11
C THR A 154 7.44 -6.47 5.25
N ASP A 155 6.53 -5.54 4.98
CA ASP A 155 6.20 -4.47 5.93
C ASP A 155 5.14 -4.89 6.96
N ASP A 156 4.21 -5.77 6.59
CA ASP A 156 3.11 -6.16 7.48
C ASP A 156 3.31 -7.54 8.11
N TYR A 157 3.96 -8.45 7.38
CA TYR A 157 4.17 -9.82 7.85
C TYR A 157 5.61 -10.09 8.28
N GLY A 158 6.53 -9.14 8.11
CA GLY A 158 7.92 -9.26 8.56
C GLY A 158 8.76 -10.25 7.74
N TRP A 159 8.35 -10.55 6.51
CA TRP A 159 9.10 -11.45 5.64
C TRP A 159 10.35 -10.76 5.10
N ARG A 160 11.40 -11.53 4.86
CA ARG A 160 12.58 -11.12 4.11
C ARG A 160 12.64 -11.89 2.81
N ILE A 161 12.27 -11.24 1.71
CA ILE A 161 12.41 -11.78 0.35
C ILE A 161 13.89 -11.68 -0.06
N THR A 162 14.45 -12.78 -0.54
CA THR A 162 15.88 -12.89 -0.87
C THR A 162 16.15 -13.01 -2.36
N GLY A 163 15.15 -13.42 -3.14
CA GLY A 163 15.24 -13.46 -4.60
C GLY A 163 13.88 -13.70 -5.25
N VAL A 164 13.75 -13.24 -6.49
CA VAL A 164 12.54 -13.44 -7.31
C VAL A 164 12.94 -13.88 -8.71
N ASP A 165 12.21 -14.84 -9.26
CA ASP A 165 12.38 -15.27 -10.65
C ASP A 165 11.05 -15.77 -11.25
N ALA A 166 11.07 -16.16 -12.53
CA ALA A 166 9.88 -16.63 -13.25
C ALA A 166 9.21 -17.87 -12.61
N ARG A 167 9.96 -18.65 -11.83
CA ARG A 167 9.49 -19.85 -11.13
C ARG A 167 8.95 -19.55 -9.73
N GLY A 168 8.97 -18.30 -9.26
CA GLY A 168 8.51 -17.90 -7.93
C GLY A 168 9.55 -17.09 -7.15
N PHE A 169 9.46 -17.06 -5.82
CA PHE A 169 10.38 -16.30 -4.98
C PHE A 169 10.91 -17.11 -3.80
N THR A 170 12.05 -16.70 -3.25
CA THR A 170 12.60 -17.20 -1.99
C THR A 170 12.43 -16.15 -0.90
N ALA A 171 12.10 -16.60 0.30
CA ALA A 171 11.99 -15.72 1.47
C ALA A 171 12.27 -16.46 2.77
N VAL A 172 12.62 -15.70 3.80
CA VAL A 172 12.57 -16.12 5.20
C VAL A 172 11.40 -15.41 5.85
N GLY A 173 10.37 -16.15 6.24
CA GLY A 173 9.24 -15.64 7.03
C GLY A 173 9.64 -15.32 8.47
N PRO A 174 8.77 -14.63 9.23
CA PRO A 174 9.05 -14.21 10.61
C PRO A 174 9.22 -15.39 11.59
N TYR A 175 8.73 -16.56 11.22
CA TYR A 175 8.77 -17.79 12.02
C TYR A 175 9.53 -18.92 11.33
N ASP A 176 10.15 -18.64 10.17
CA ASP A 176 10.89 -19.65 9.43
C ASP A 176 12.33 -19.71 9.97
N GLU A 177 12.83 -20.91 10.23
CA GLU A 177 14.23 -21.13 10.63
C GLU A 177 15.19 -21.05 9.43
N GLU A 178 14.68 -21.35 8.23
CA GLU A 178 15.44 -21.41 6.98
C GLU A 178 14.75 -20.66 5.84
N GLU A 179 15.48 -20.48 4.74
CA GLU A 179 14.92 -19.90 3.52
C GLU A 179 13.98 -20.89 2.82
N VAL A 180 12.76 -20.42 2.53
CA VAL A 180 11.70 -21.21 1.89
C VAL A 180 11.49 -20.72 0.45
N ARG A 181 11.36 -21.68 -0.47
CA ARG A 181 11.03 -21.42 -1.88
C ARG A 181 9.52 -21.50 -2.10
N TYR A 182 8.92 -20.37 -2.48
CA TYR A 182 7.53 -20.25 -2.89
C TYR A 182 7.44 -20.35 -4.41
N ARG A 183 6.98 -21.50 -4.90
CA ARG A 183 6.87 -21.77 -6.34
C ARG A 183 5.71 -20.98 -6.95
N SER A 184 5.90 -20.58 -8.20
CA SER A 184 4.83 -20.06 -9.05
C SER A 184 3.70 -21.08 -9.08
N ALA A 185 2.54 -20.68 -8.56
CA ALA A 185 1.38 -21.55 -8.45
C ALA A 185 0.19 -20.89 -9.15
N THR A 186 -0.62 -21.71 -9.81
CA THR A 186 -1.86 -21.28 -10.48
C THR A 186 -3.03 -21.16 -9.50
N ALA A 187 -2.94 -21.77 -8.31
CA ALA A 187 -4.08 -21.89 -7.39
C ALA A 187 -4.00 -20.93 -6.19
N ALA A 188 -5.03 -20.09 -6.12
CA ALA A 188 -5.50 -19.24 -5.03
C ALA A 188 -4.89 -17.84 -4.85
N ASP A 189 -5.78 -16.85 -4.91
CA ASP A 189 -5.57 -15.42 -4.61
C ASP A 189 -5.82 -15.08 -3.13
N CYS A 190 -5.96 -16.11 -2.30
CA CYS A 190 -6.39 -15.97 -0.92
C CYS A 190 -5.28 -15.51 0.03
N THR A 191 -4.00 -15.69 -0.34
CA THR A 191 -2.85 -15.20 0.44
C THR A 191 -2.04 -14.18 -0.35
N THR A 192 -1.38 -13.27 0.35
CA THR A 192 -0.48 -12.29 -0.27
C THR A 192 0.70 -12.97 -0.97
N SER A 193 1.24 -14.06 -0.40
CA SER A 193 2.30 -14.86 -1.02
C SER A 193 1.82 -15.56 -2.29
N GLY A 194 0.64 -16.17 -2.29
CA GLY A 194 0.03 -16.79 -3.48
C GLY A 194 -0.31 -15.76 -4.57
N ARG A 195 -0.65 -14.52 -4.18
CA ARG A 195 -0.79 -13.41 -5.13
C ARG A 195 0.55 -13.03 -5.75
N LEU A 196 1.61 -12.87 -4.94
CA LEU A 196 2.93 -12.52 -5.45
C LEU A 196 3.43 -13.59 -6.43
N THR A 197 3.35 -14.88 -6.09
CA THR A 197 3.82 -15.96 -6.97
C THR A 197 3.14 -15.95 -8.33
N ARG A 198 1.85 -15.61 -8.40
CA ARG A 198 1.12 -15.48 -9.67
C ARG A 198 1.51 -14.24 -10.47
N LEU A 199 1.70 -13.10 -9.80
CA LEU A 199 2.12 -11.86 -10.45
C LEU A 199 3.51 -11.97 -11.07
N LEU A 200 4.39 -12.81 -10.50
CA LEU A 200 5.73 -13.06 -11.05
C LEU A 200 5.72 -13.65 -12.46
N ALA A 201 4.69 -14.41 -12.85
CA ALA A 201 4.56 -14.89 -14.22
C ALA A 201 4.43 -13.74 -15.22
N ALA A 202 3.57 -12.76 -14.92
CA ALA A 202 3.40 -11.58 -15.77
C ALA A 202 4.66 -10.70 -15.81
N VAL A 203 5.30 -10.50 -14.66
CA VAL A 203 6.58 -9.76 -14.58
C VAL A 203 7.66 -10.41 -15.43
N ALA A 204 7.74 -11.74 -15.41
CA ALA A 204 8.70 -12.50 -16.21
C ALA A 204 8.38 -12.41 -17.73
N THR A 205 7.11 -12.48 -18.12
CA THR A 205 6.68 -12.28 -19.51
C THR A 205 7.08 -10.89 -20.03
N ASP A 206 6.98 -9.87 -19.19
CA ASP A 206 7.39 -8.50 -19.53
C ASP A 206 8.93 -8.30 -19.46
N GLY A 207 9.71 -9.33 -19.10
CA GLY A 207 11.17 -9.25 -18.99
C GLY A 207 11.66 -8.40 -17.80
N CYS A 208 10.80 -8.11 -16.83
CA CYS A 208 11.06 -7.11 -15.77
C CYS A 208 11.41 -7.73 -14.39
N THR A 209 11.79 -9.00 -14.35
CA THR A 209 12.10 -9.72 -13.10
C THR A 209 13.22 -9.06 -12.31
N ALA A 210 14.32 -8.69 -12.98
CA ALA A 210 15.46 -8.06 -12.32
C ALA A 210 15.10 -6.67 -11.75
N ASP A 211 14.25 -5.91 -12.44
CA ASP A 211 13.75 -4.63 -11.94
C ASP A 211 12.91 -4.82 -10.68
N LEU A 212 12.00 -5.79 -10.67
CA LEU A 212 11.21 -6.10 -9.48
C LEU A 212 12.11 -6.53 -8.30
N GLU A 213 13.08 -7.41 -8.56
CA GLU A 213 14.03 -7.87 -7.53
C GLU A 213 14.77 -6.70 -6.90
N ARG A 214 15.35 -5.84 -7.74
CA ARG A 214 16.07 -4.64 -7.32
C ARG A 214 15.19 -3.75 -6.43
N LEU A 215 13.94 -3.50 -6.83
CA LEU A 215 13.00 -2.68 -6.06
C LEU A 215 12.67 -3.27 -4.69
N ILE A 216 12.47 -4.58 -4.61
CA ILE A 216 12.17 -5.27 -3.35
C ILE A 216 13.38 -5.16 -2.41
N LEU A 217 14.59 -5.45 -2.92
CA LEU A 217 15.81 -5.41 -2.13
C LEU A 217 16.13 -3.99 -1.64
N GLU A 218 15.98 -2.97 -2.48
CA GLU A 218 16.13 -1.56 -2.11
C GLU A 218 15.13 -1.16 -1.01
N HIS A 219 13.84 -1.52 -1.16
CA HIS A 219 12.82 -1.23 -0.15
C HIS A 219 13.16 -1.87 1.20
N GLN A 220 13.50 -3.16 1.23
CA GLN A 220 13.89 -3.85 2.46
C GLN A 220 15.13 -3.23 3.12
N HIS A 221 16.10 -2.79 2.32
CA HIS A 221 17.29 -2.12 2.83
C HIS A 221 16.95 -0.78 3.50
N VAL A 222 16.16 0.06 2.82
CA VAL A 222 15.69 1.34 3.37
C VAL A 222 14.88 1.13 4.65
N ARG A 223 13.96 0.17 4.67
CA ARG A 223 13.13 -0.15 5.83
C ARG A 223 13.94 -0.59 7.04
N ARG A 224 14.97 -1.41 6.82
CA ARG A 224 15.91 -1.82 7.87
C ARG A 224 16.63 -0.62 8.47
N ASN A 225 17.12 0.30 7.63
CA ASN A 225 17.82 1.49 8.10
C ASN A 225 16.89 2.44 8.88
N MET A 226 15.64 2.59 8.43
CA MET A 226 14.63 3.38 9.15
C MET A 226 14.27 2.79 10.52
N ALA A 227 14.24 1.46 10.63
CA ALA A 227 13.98 0.78 11.90
C ALA A 227 15.13 1.02 12.89
N VAL A 228 16.39 0.91 12.44
CA VAL A 228 17.58 1.18 13.26
C VAL A 228 17.67 2.64 13.70
N ALA A 229 17.27 3.60 12.86
CA ALA A 229 17.27 5.02 13.23
C ALA A 229 16.21 5.41 14.27
N ARG A 230 15.23 4.53 14.55
CA ARG A 230 14.14 4.75 15.51
C ARG A 230 14.35 4.02 16.85
N SER A 231 15.33 3.13 16.94
CA SER A 231 15.72 2.38 18.14
C SER A 231 16.82 3.09 18.92
#